data_AF-A0A7Z1HNT2-F1
#
_entry.id   AF-A0A7Z1HNT2-F1
#
_cell.length_a   1.000
_cell.length_b   1.000
_cell.length_c   1.000
_cell.angle_alpha   90.00
_cell.angle_beta   90.00
_cell.angle_gamma   90.00
#
_symmetry.space_group_name_H-M   'P 1'
#
loop_
_entity.id
_entity.type
_entity.pdbx_description
1 polymer ?
#
loop_
_entity_poly.entity_id
_entity_poly.type
_entity_poly.pdbx_seq_one_letter_code
_entity_poly.pdbx_strand_id
1 'polypeptide(L)'
;KGEIGEEVRWAIHRAAPAYEELSNWQELLETGNKVIDLMCPFAKGGKVGLFGGAGVGKTVNMMVLIRNIAIEHSGYSVFACVG
;
A
#
# COMPACT_ATOMS: atom_id res chain seq x y z
N LYS A 1 -4.92 27.06 -2.47
CA LYS A 1 -5.75 25.84 -2.67
C LYS A 1 -6.48 26.03 -3.99
N GLY A 2 -6.15 25.23 -4.99
CA GLY A 2 -6.90 25.19 -6.25
C GLY A 2 -7.96 24.09 -6.20
N GLU A 3 -8.81 24.04 -7.22
CA GLU A 3 -9.74 22.94 -7.40
C GLU A 3 -8.97 21.65 -7.67
N ILE A 4 -9.42 20.57 -7.03
CA ILE A 4 -8.96 19.21 -7.34
C ILE A 4 -9.76 18.83 -8.58
N GLY A 5 -9.09 18.68 -9.73
CA GLY A 5 -9.74 18.39 -11.02
C GLY A 5 -10.37 17.00 -11.06
N GLU A 6 -11.45 16.81 -10.31
CA GLU A 6 -12.19 15.55 -10.24
C GLU A 6 -13.08 15.38 -11.48
N GLU A 7 -12.91 14.25 -12.18
CA GLU A 7 -13.81 13.84 -13.26
C GLU A 7 -14.97 12.98 -12.72
N VAL A 8 -14.73 12.27 -11.62
CA VAL A 8 -15.66 11.30 -11.04
C VAL A 8 -15.59 11.37 -9.51
N ARG A 9 -16.76 11.29 -8.86
CA ARG A 9 -16.89 11.33 -7.41
C ARG A 9 -17.46 10.03 -6.86
N TRP A 10 -16.74 9.41 -5.93
CA TRP A 10 -17.11 8.11 -5.35
C TRP A 10 -17.57 8.25 -3.89
N ALA A 11 -18.49 7.38 -3.46
CA ALA A 11 -18.88 7.26 -2.06
C ALA A 11 -17.76 6.60 -1.23
N ILE A 12 -17.56 7.08 0.01
CA ILE A 12 -16.56 6.54 0.94
C ILE A 12 -17.02 5.23 1.60
N HIS A 13 -18.34 4.99 1.66
CA HIS A 13 -18.92 3.74 2.13
C HIS A 13 -19.35 2.89 0.94
N ARG A 14 -18.84 1.65 0.86
CA ARG A 14 -19.16 0.66 -0.16
C ARG A 14 -19.06 -0.75 0.41
N ALA A 15 -19.80 -1.70 -0.16
CA ALA A 15 -19.64 -3.11 0.18
C ALA A 15 -18.26 -3.63 -0.26
N ALA A 16 -17.80 -4.70 0.38
CA ALA A 16 -16.62 -5.42 -0.08
C ALA A 16 -16.89 -6.08 -1.45
N PRO A 17 -15.85 -6.34 -2.26
CA PRO A 17 -15.98 -7.10 -3.51
C PRO A 17 -16.63 -8.47 -3.29
N ALA A 18 -17.34 -8.97 -4.30
CA ALA A 18 -17.95 -10.29 -4.27
C ALA A 18 -16.89 -11.40 -4.34
N TYR A 19 -17.22 -12.61 -3.87
CA TYR A 19 -16.28 -13.75 -3.88
C TYR A 19 -15.76 -14.08 -5.29
N GLU A 20 -16.62 -13.96 -6.30
CA GLU A 20 -16.30 -14.20 -7.71
C GLU A 20 -15.31 -13.18 -8.30
N GLU A 21 -15.20 -12.00 -7.68
CA GLU A 21 -14.29 -10.92 -8.10
C GLU A 21 -12.91 -11.02 -7.43
N LEU A 22 -12.75 -11.93 -6.45
CA LEU A 22 -11.49 -12.10 -5.74
C LEU A 22 -10.48 -12.85 -6.63
N SER A 23 -9.31 -12.25 -6.83
CA SER A 23 -8.19 -12.95 -7.48
C SER A 23 -7.62 -14.02 -6.55
N ASN A 24 -7.39 -15.21 -7.11
CA ASN A 24 -6.70 -16.33 -6.45
C ASN A 24 -5.17 -16.31 -6.68
N TRP A 25 -4.66 -15.37 -7.46
CA TRP A 25 -3.24 -15.28 -7.79
C TRP A 25 -2.47 -14.59 -6.67
N GLN A 26 -1.48 -15.31 -6.12
CA GLN A 26 -0.51 -14.75 -5.19
C GLN A 26 0.72 -14.27 -5.96
N GLU A 27 0.65 -13.05 -6.50
CA GLU A 27 1.82 -12.34 -7.00
C GLU A 27 2.59 -11.73 -5.83
N LEU A 28 3.92 -11.77 -5.88
CA LEU A 28 4.77 -11.08 -4.92
C LEU A 28 4.90 -9.61 -5.29
N LEU A 29 4.88 -8.74 -4.28
CA LEU A 29 5.17 -7.32 -4.38
C LEU A 29 6.60 -7.09 -3.87
N GLU A 30 7.53 -6.87 -4.79
CA GLU A 30 8.90 -6.51 -4.45
C GLU A 30 8.94 -5.09 -3.86
N THR A 31 9.54 -4.97 -2.67
CA THR A 31 9.57 -3.71 -1.91
C THR A 31 10.90 -2.96 -2.07
N GLY A 32 11.95 -3.64 -2.54
CA GLY A 32 13.31 -3.13 -2.61
C GLY A 32 14.03 -3.10 -1.24
N ASN A 33 13.39 -3.61 -0.18
CA ASN A 33 14.01 -3.78 1.12
C ASN A 33 14.40 -5.25 1.31
N LYS A 34 15.70 -5.52 1.26
CA LYS A 34 16.26 -6.88 1.38
C LYS A 34 15.70 -7.70 2.54
N VAL A 35 15.51 -7.08 3.72
CA VAL A 35 15.02 -7.81 4.89
C VAL A 35 13.55 -8.18 4.72
N ILE A 36 12.75 -7.29 4.16
CA ILE A 36 11.33 -7.52 3.91
C ILE A 36 11.17 -8.56 2.80
N ASP A 37 11.82 -8.35 1.65
CA ASP A 37 11.69 -9.22 0.48
C ASP A 37 12.18 -10.65 0.75
N LEU A 38 13.17 -10.82 1.64
CA LEU A 38 13.69 -12.15 1.99
C LEU A 38 12.89 -12.83 3.12
N MET A 39 12.62 -12.12 4.22
CA MET A 39 12.06 -12.74 5.44
C MET A 39 10.54 -12.73 5.48
N CYS A 40 9.91 -11.69 4.93
CA CYS A 40 8.47 -11.45 5.02
C CYS A 40 7.96 -10.81 3.72
N PRO A 41 8.03 -11.54 2.58
CA PRO A 41 7.67 -10.98 1.29
C PRO A 41 6.18 -10.59 1.25
N PHE A 42 5.88 -9.47 0.61
CA PHE A 42 4.51 -8.97 0.52
C PHE A 42 3.77 -9.63 -0.64
N ALA A 43 2.53 -10.02 -0.41
CA ALA A 43 1.63 -10.43 -1.49
C ALA A 43 0.94 -9.19 -2.07
N LYS A 44 0.89 -9.08 -3.40
CA LYS A 44 0.15 -8.03 -4.09
C LYS A 44 -1.35 -8.15 -3.77
N GLY A 45 -1.98 -7.05 -3.37
CA GLY A 45 -3.36 -7.05 -2.88
C GLY A 45 -3.54 -7.59 -1.45
N GLY A 46 -2.44 -8.00 -0.80
CA GLY A 46 -2.44 -8.44 0.59
C GLY A 46 -2.53 -7.27 1.59
N LYS A 47 -2.84 -7.60 2.84
CA LYS A 47 -2.81 -6.67 3.97
C LYS A 47 -1.57 -6.95 4.82
N VAL A 48 -0.78 -5.92 5.10
CA VAL A 48 0.44 -6.03 5.90
C VAL A 48 0.36 -5.07 7.09
N GLY A 49 0.79 -5.55 8.27
CA GLY A 49 0.91 -4.73 9.47
C GLY A 49 2.37 -4.37 9.75
N LEU A 50 2.66 -3.08 9.93
CA LEU A 50 3.98 -2.60 10.36
C LEU A 50 3.97 -2.34 11.87
N PHE A 51 4.29 -3.37 12.65
CA PHE A 51 4.25 -3.32 14.12
C PHE A 51 5.56 -2.77 14.69
N GLY A 52 5.48 -1.85 15.66
CA GLY A 52 6.67 -1.33 16.36
C GLY A 52 6.38 -0.16 17.30
N GLY A 53 7.36 0.24 18.12
CA GLY A 53 7.26 1.32 19.11
C GLY A 53 7.56 2.73 18.58
N ALA A 54 7.63 3.72 19.47
CA ALA A 54 8.09 5.06 19.11
C ALA A 54 9.58 5.03 18.72
N GLY A 55 9.99 5.81 17.71
CA GLY A 55 11.38 5.93 17.30
C GLY A 55 11.98 4.75 16.51
N VAL A 56 11.25 3.65 16.30
CA VAL A 56 11.77 2.46 15.59
C VAL A 56 11.79 2.59 14.05
N GLY A 57 11.53 3.78 13.51
CA GLY A 57 11.62 4.03 12.06
C GLY A 57 10.41 3.61 11.22
N LYS A 58 9.21 3.43 11.82
CA LYS A 58 7.98 3.07 11.07
C LYS A 58 7.68 4.03 9.92
N THR A 59 7.70 5.34 10.19
CA THR A 59 7.45 6.38 9.20
C THR A 59 8.49 6.37 8.09
N VAL A 60 9.76 6.11 8.43
CA VAL A 60 10.86 6.02 7.47
C VAL A 60 10.67 4.82 6.55
N ASN A 61 10.38 3.64 7.11
CA ASN A 61 10.07 2.45 6.31
C ASN A 61 8.87 2.70 5.38
N MET A 62 7.83 3.35 5.85
CA MET A 62 6.67 3.69 5.03
C MET A 62 7.02 4.63 3.87
N MET A 63 7.81 5.68 4.11
CA MET A 63 8.26 6.57 3.04
C MET A 63 9.13 5.86 2.00
N VAL A 64 9.97 4.91 2.44
CA VAL A 64 10.78 4.07 1.55
C VAL A 64 9.88 3.20 0.68
N LEU A 65 8.87 2.55 1.26
CA LEU A 65 7.90 1.74 0.51
C LEU A 65 7.15 2.58 -0.54
N ILE A 66 6.65 3.77 -0.15
CA ILE A 66 5.96 4.70 -1.07
C ILE A 66 6.86 5.06 -2.25
N ARG A 67 8.13 5.39 -1.97
CA ARG A 67 9.10 5.76 -3.00
C ARG A 67 9.37 4.60 -3.96
N ASN A 68 9.63 3.41 -3.44
CA ASN A 68 10.02 2.27 -4.26
C ASN A 68 8.86 1.75 -5.11
N ILE A 69 7.63 1.71 -4.56
CA ILE A 69 6.43 1.33 -5.33
C ILE A 69 6.18 2.30 -6.48
N ALA A 70 6.34 3.61 -6.25
CA ALA A 70 6.16 4.61 -7.31
C ALA A 70 7.20 4.49 -8.43
N ILE A 71 8.45 4.15 -8.09
CA ILE A 71 9.55 4.06 -9.06
C ILE A 71 9.53 2.73 -9.82
N GLU A 72 9.38 1.61 -9.11
CA GLU A 72 9.57 0.27 -9.71
C GLU A 72 8.29 -0.31 -10.31
N HIS A 73 7.14 0.00 -9.71
CA HIS A 73 5.85 -0.58 -10.14
C HIS A 73 4.96 0.41 -10.89
N SER A 74 5.46 1.64 -11.15
CA SER A 74 4.67 2.76 -11.73
C SER A 74 3.31 2.95 -11.05
N GLY A 75 3.25 2.62 -9.76
CA GLY A 75 2.02 2.59 -8.98
C GLY A 75 1.78 3.89 -8.24
N TYR A 76 0.51 4.16 -7.91
CA TYR A 76 0.16 5.25 -7.00
C TYR A 76 0.16 4.76 -5.55
N SER A 77 0.69 5.58 -4.66
CA SER A 77 0.62 5.37 -3.22
C SER A 77 -0.37 6.33 -2.60
N VAL A 78 -1.33 5.80 -1.82
CA VAL A 78 -2.26 6.60 -1.03
C VAL A 78 -1.91 6.44 0.43
N PHE A 79 -1.57 7.53 1.11
CA PHE A 79 -1.28 7.55 2.53
C PHE A 79 -2.41 8.23 3.31
N ALA A 80 -2.97 7.53 4.29
CA ALA A 80 -3.96 8.06 5.21
C ALA A 80 -3.45 7.94 6.65
N CYS A 81 -3.26 9.08 7.32
CA CYS A 81 -2.90 9.12 8.73
C CYS A 81 -4.19 9.16 9.57
N VAL A 82 -4.39 8.15 10.41
CA VAL A 82 -5.46 8.11 11.40
C VAL A 82 -4.81 8.33 12.76
N GLY A 83 -5.17 9.43 13.43
CA GLY A 83 -4.59 9.86 14.70
C GLY A 83 -4.94 8.94 15.86
#